data_AF-A0A2H0Q849-F1
#
_entry.id   AF-A0A2H0Q849-F1
#
_cell.length_a   1.000
_cell.length_b   1.000
_cell.length_c   1.000
_cell.angle_alpha   90.00
_cell.angle_beta   90.00
_cell.angle_gamma   90.00
#
_symmetry.space_group_name_H-M   'P 1'
#
loop_
_entity.id
_entity.type
_entity.pdbx_description
1 polymer ?
#
loop_
_entity_poly.entity_id
_entity_poly.type
_entity_poly.pdbx_seq_one_letter_code
_entity_poly.pdbx_strand_id
1 'polypeptide(L)'
;MAIQNVTNMNQILKQFDAKDWTKSTQIEGFNAGDLSGLELPSAGSSRESFAEMLTKSIADVNGLQVEANQAMQKLASGESKNIHETMLAVEKAEIAFKSMNQIRMKVIDAYKEVMRMQI
;
A
#
# COMPACT_ATOMS: atom_id res chain seq x y z
N MET A 1 19.33 -22.47 -45.95
CA MET A 1 19.65 -23.22 -44.72
C MET A 1 19.57 -22.25 -43.54
N ALA A 2 18.45 -22.19 -42.85
CA ALA A 2 18.24 -21.28 -41.72
C ALA A 2 17.26 -21.89 -40.71
N ILE A 3 17.62 -23.03 -40.12
CA ILE A 3 16.87 -23.62 -39.00
C ILE A 3 17.89 -24.30 -38.07
N GLN A 4 18.61 -23.52 -37.25
CA GLN A 4 19.44 -24.03 -36.15
C GLN A 4 19.49 -23.10 -34.91
N ASN A 5 18.57 -22.15 -34.74
CA ASN A 5 18.63 -21.20 -33.60
C ASN A 5 17.49 -21.29 -32.58
N VAL A 6 16.63 -22.32 -32.66
CA VAL A 6 15.51 -22.49 -31.71
C VAL A 6 15.77 -23.64 -30.74
N THR A 7 16.57 -24.63 -31.12
CA THR A 7 16.93 -25.77 -30.25
C THR A 7 17.81 -25.35 -29.06
N ASN A 8 18.67 -24.33 -29.23
CA ASN A 8 19.55 -23.83 -28.16
C ASN A 8 18.81 -22.99 -27.10
N MET A 9 17.64 -22.44 -27.39
CA MET A 9 16.90 -21.58 -26.44
C MET A 9 16.23 -22.40 -25.34
N ASN A 10 15.78 -23.62 -25.66
CA ASN A 10 15.19 -24.55 -24.69
C ASN A 10 16.24 -25.21 -23.77
N GLN A 11 17.54 -25.04 -24.04
CA GLN A 11 18.64 -25.48 -23.18
C GLN A 11 19.07 -24.40 -22.17
N ILE A 12 18.85 -23.12 -22.49
CA ILE A 12 19.15 -21.99 -21.59
C ILE A 12 18.10 -21.93 -20.48
N LEU A 13 16.84 -22.25 -20.78
CA LEU A 13 15.75 -22.28 -19.79
C LEU A 13 15.82 -23.46 -18.81
N LYS A 14 16.57 -24.52 -19.14
CA LYS A 14 16.82 -25.65 -18.23
C LYS A 14 18.01 -25.43 -17.29
N GLN A 15 18.81 -24.38 -17.51
CA GLN A 15 19.95 -24.02 -16.66
C GLN A 15 19.61 -22.97 -15.61
N PHE A 16 18.45 -22.30 -15.72
CA PHE A 16 17.91 -21.44 -14.66
C PHE A 16 16.96 -22.27 -13.77
N ASP A 17 17.52 -23.29 -13.11
CA ASP A 17 16.80 -24.11 -12.14
C ASP A 17 16.72 -23.35 -10.81
N ALA A 18 15.50 -23.23 -10.25
CA ALA A 18 15.23 -22.60 -8.96
C ALA A 18 16.05 -23.22 -7.81
N LYS A 19 16.62 -24.42 -7.99
CA LYS A 19 17.56 -25.06 -7.05
C LYS A 19 18.83 -24.25 -6.81
N ASP A 20 19.37 -23.56 -7.81
CA ASP A 20 20.64 -22.84 -7.66
C ASP A 20 20.50 -21.58 -6.78
N TRP A 21 19.34 -20.92 -6.83
CA TRP A 21 19.03 -19.81 -5.93
C TRP A 21 18.84 -20.26 -4.48
N THR A 22 18.31 -21.47 -4.25
CA THR A 22 18.15 -22.00 -2.88
C THR A 22 19.44 -22.50 -2.25
N LYS A 23 20.46 -22.81 -3.06
CA LYS A 23 21.77 -23.27 -2.58
C LYS A 23 22.66 -22.12 -2.13
N SER A 24 22.52 -20.93 -2.71
CA SER A 24 23.25 -19.72 -2.29
C SER A 24 22.70 -19.07 -1.01
N THR A 25 21.49 -19.47 -0.58
CA THR A 25 20.90 -19.07 0.70
C THR A 25 21.19 -20.04 1.86
N GLN A 26 21.98 -21.10 1.64
CA GLN A 26 22.40 -21.99 2.72
C GLN A 26 23.60 -21.38 3.44
N ILE A 27 23.32 -20.41 4.31
CA ILE A 27 24.28 -19.86 5.28
C ILE A 27 24.53 -20.94 6.34
N GLU A 28 25.78 -21.41 6.50
CA GLU A 28 26.23 -22.45 7.44
C GLU A 28 26.13 -22.06 8.94
N GLY A 29 25.08 -21.34 9.34
CA GLY A 29 24.86 -20.89 10.71
C GLY A 29 23.40 -20.83 11.15
N PHE A 30 22.43 -21.09 10.27
CA PHE A 30 21.02 -21.10 10.63
C PHE A 30 20.50 -22.53 10.76
N ASN A 31 20.41 -23.01 12.00
CA ASN A 31 19.73 -24.27 12.32
C ASN A 31 18.21 -24.00 12.37
N ALA A 32 17.44 -24.62 11.49
CA ALA A 32 15.98 -24.47 11.42
C ALA A 32 15.24 -24.85 12.73
N GLY A 33 15.91 -25.51 13.68
CA GLY A 33 15.39 -25.76 15.03
C GLY A 33 15.32 -24.51 15.92
N ASP A 34 16.13 -23.48 15.67
CA ASP A 34 16.18 -22.23 16.46
C ASP A 34 14.98 -21.31 16.19
N LEU A 35 14.29 -21.52 15.06
CA LEU A 35 13.08 -20.78 14.68
C LEU A 35 11.79 -21.38 15.25
N SER A 36 11.88 -22.53 15.93
CA SER A 36 10.70 -23.27 16.44
C SER A 36 10.18 -22.75 17.78
N GLY A 37 10.94 -21.89 18.48
CA GLY A 37 10.59 -21.32 19.78
C GLY A 37 10.16 -19.84 19.74
N LEU A 38 10.13 -19.23 18.55
CA LEU A 38 9.61 -17.87 18.39
C LEU A 38 8.09 -17.97 18.31
N GLU A 39 7.43 -17.97 19.46
CA GLU A 39 6.01 -17.67 19.54
C GLU A 39 5.77 -16.33 18.82
N LEU A 40 5.20 -16.41 17.62
CA LEU A 40 4.65 -15.26 16.94
C LEU A 40 3.71 -14.59 17.95
N PRO A 41 3.88 -13.30 18.28
CA PRO A 41 2.98 -12.63 19.20
C PRO A 41 1.56 -12.85 18.69
N SER A 42 0.77 -13.58 19.48
CA SER A 42 -0.65 -13.78 19.24
C SER A 42 -1.25 -12.42 18.92
N ALA A 43 -1.94 -12.32 17.79
CA ALA A 43 -2.58 -11.10 17.29
C ALA A 43 -3.78 -10.71 18.18
N GLY A 44 -3.52 -10.55 19.48
CA GLY A 44 -4.45 -10.21 20.54
C GLY A 44 -4.17 -8.81 21.06
N SER A 45 -4.53 -7.82 20.26
CA SER A 45 -4.80 -6.46 20.73
C SER A 45 -5.58 -5.76 19.62
N SER A 46 -6.88 -5.52 19.85
CA SER A 46 -7.83 -4.78 19.01
C SER A 46 -7.42 -4.59 17.56
N ARG A 47 -7.73 -5.59 16.73
CA ARG A 47 -7.70 -5.39 15.28
C ARG A 47 -8.91 -4.52 14.94
N GLU A 48 -8.74 -3.18 15.03
CA GLU A 48 -9.66 -2.25 14.38
C GLU A 48 -9.90 -2.79 12.98
N SER A 49 -11.17 -2.99 12.65
CA SER A 49 -11.52 -3.48 11.33
C SER A 49 -11.02 -2.47 10.30
N PHE A 50 -10.56 -2.96 9.15
CA PHE A 50 -10.20 -2.07 8.05
C PHE A 50 -11.34 -1.09 7.70
N ALA A 51 -12.59 -1.52 7.87
CA ALA A 51 -13.78 -0.69 7.72
C ALA A 51 -13.80 0.49 8.71
N GLU A 52 -13.54 0.26 10.00
CA GLU A 52 -13.47 1.32 11.01
C GLU A 52 -12.32 2.30 10.72
N MET A 53 -11.14 1.79 10.36
CA MET A 53 -9.99 2.62 9.99
C MET A 53 -10.27 3.47 8.75
N LEU A 54 -10.96 2.90 7.75
CA LEU A 54 -11.39 3.61 6.55
C LEU A 54 -12.44 4.68 6.88
N THR A 55 -13.45 4.36 7.68
CA THR A 55 -14.48 5.31 8.11
C THR A 55 -13.86 6.47 8.88
N LYS A 56 -12.93 6.21 9.79
CA LYS A 56 -12.17 7.23 10.50
C LYS A 56 -11.38 8.11 9.53
N SER A 57 -10.66 7.50 8.59
CA SER A 57 -9.87 8.23 7.59
C SER A 57 -10.74 9.15 6.72
N ILE A 58 -11.97 8.72 6.38
CA ILE A 58 -12.95 9.56 5.66
C ILE A 58 -13.38 10.76 6.51
N ALA A 59 -13.63 10.56 7.80
CA ALA A 59 -13.94 11.64 8.73
C ALA A 59 -12.76 12.62 8.88
N ASP A 60 -11.53 12.12 8.94
CA ASP A 60 -10.32 12.92 9.03
C ASP A 60 -10.14 13.80 7.77
N VAL A 61 -10.36 13.24 6.56
CA VAL A 61 -10.34 14.00 5.30
C VAL A 61 -11.40 15.12 5.30
N ASN A 62 -12.59 14.86 5.85
CA ASN A 62 -13.61 15.88 5.99
C ASN A 62 -13.15 17.01 6.95
N GLY A 63 -12.54 16.65 8.07
CA GLY A 63 -11.95 17.60 9.01
C GLY A 63 -10.90 18.49 8.33
N LEU A 64 -9.96 17.90 7.58
CA LEU A 64 -8.94 18.63 6.83
C LEU A 64 -9.56 19.59 5.80
N GLN A 65 -10.63 19.19 5.12
CA GLN A 65 -11.32 20.05 4.16
C GLN A 65 -11.99 21.25 4.84
N VAL A 66 -12.60 21.05 6.00
CA VAL A 66 -13.22 22.12 6.79
C VAL A 66 -12.14 23.08 7.31
N GLU A 67 -11.03 22.55 7.83
CA GLU A 67 -9.89 23.37 8.28
C GLU A 67 -9.30 24.21 7.15
N ALA A 68 -9.08 23.62 5.98
CA ALA A 68 -8.61 24.32 4.80
C ALA A 68 -9.57 25.45 4.38
N ASN A 69 -10.88 25.18 4.37
CA ASN A 69 -11.90 26.19 4.06
C ASN A 69 -11.90 27.34 5.07
N GLN A 70 -11.78 27.04 6.37
CA GLN A 70 -11.69 28.05 7.41
C GLN A 70 -10.41 28.89 7.29
N ALA A 71 -9.27 28.26 7.01
CA ALA A 71 -8.00 28.96 6.79
C ALA A 71 -8.10 29.90 5.57
N MET A 72 -8.68 29.43 4.46
CA MET A 72 -8.94 30.25 3.28
C MET A 72 -9.86 31.44 3.59
N GLN A 73 -10.94 31.22 4.36
CA GLN A 73 -11.86 32.27 4.75
C GLN A 73 -11.18 33.35 5.62
N LYS A 74 -10.36 32.92 6.59
CA LYS A 74 -9.57 33.83 7.46
C LYS A 74 -8.54 34.62 6.69
N LEU A 75 -7.92 34.00 5.69
CA LEU A 75 -6.97 34.69 4.81
C LEU A 75 -7.68 35.72 3.91
N ALA A 76 -8.80 35.33 3.29
CA ALA A 76 -9.57 36.19 2.39
C ALA A 76 -10.23 37.38 3.12
N SER A 77 -10.65 37.18 4.38
CA SER A 77 -11.20 38.24 5.24
C SER A 77 -10.14 39.18 5.83
N GLY A 78 -8.85 38.84 5.68
CA GLY A 78 -7.74 39.61 6.23
C GLY A 78 -7.50 39.42 7.73
N GLU A 79 -8.27 38.56 8.41
CA GLU A 79 -8.05 38.18 9.81
C GLU A 79 -6.73 37.42 10.00
N SER A 80 -6.33 36.62 9.00
CA SER A 80 -5.05 35.94 9.00
C SER A 80 -4.17 36.47 7.87
N LYS A 81 -2.91 36.81 8.18
CA LYS A 81 -1.88 37.15 7.19
C LYS A 81 -1.00 35.94 6.83
N ASN A 82 -1.26 34.77 7.42
CA ASN A 82 -0.43 33.60 7.26
C ASN A 82 -0.85 32.78 6.03
N ILE A 83 -0.41 33.23 4.86
CA ILE A 83 -0.64 32.54 3.58
C ILE A 83 -0.01 31.14 3.61
N HIS A 84 1.14 30.97 4.26
CA HIS A 84 1.84 29.68 4.31
C HIS A 84 1.03 28.60 5.02
N GLU A 85 0.48 28.90 6.20
CA GLU A 85 -0.38 27.95 6.92
C GLU A 85 -1.65 27.61 6.13
N THR A 86 -2.24 28.61 5.47
CA THR A 86 -3.43 28.39 4.63
C THR A 86 -3.12 27.47 3.46
N MET A 87 -2.03 27.72 2.74
CA MET A 87 -1.58 26.87 1.63
C MET A 87 -1.25 25.46 2.12
N LEU A 88 -0.62 25.32 3.29
CA LEU A 88 -0.32 24.02 3.88
C LEU A 88 -1.59 23.24 4.23
N ALA A 89 -2.60 23.89 4.81
CA ALA A 89 -3.88 23.26 5.13
C ALA A 89 -4.61 22.80 3.87
N VAL A 90 -4.61 23.64 2.82
CA VAL A 90 -5.19 23.30 1.51
C VAL A 90 -4.47 22.11 0.87
N GLU A 91 -3.13 22.12 0.85
CA GLU A 91 -2.33 21.04 0.26
C GLU A 91 -2.55 19.71 1.01
N LYS A 92 -2.61 19.76 2.35
CA LYS A 92 -2.93 18.58 3.18
C LYS A 92 -4.31 18.01 2.80
N ALA A 93 -5.33 18.85 2.70
CA ALA A 93 -6.67 18.43 2.33
C ALA A 93 -6.69 17.82 0.92
N GLU A 94 -5.99 18.41 -0.04
CA GLU A 94 -5.92 17.93 -1.42
C GLU A 94 -5.23 16.56 -1.53
N ILE A 95 -4.07 16.38 -0.90
CA ILE A 95 -3.35 15.10 -0.89
C ILE A 95 -4.19 14.02 -0.21
N ALA A 96 -4.82 14.34 0.92
CA ALA A 96 -5.66 13.41 1.66
C ALA A 96 -6.88 12.98 0.84
N PHE A 97 -7.54 13.92 0.17
CA PHE A 97 -8.67 13.64 -0.72
C PHE A 97 -8.26 12.77 -1.93
N LYS A 98 -7.14 13.09 -2.59
CA LYS A 98 -6.61 12.28 -3.70
C LYS A 98 -6.35 10.85 -3.26
N SER A 99 -5.74 10.67 -2.09
CA SER A 99 -5.45 9.36 -1.49
C SER A 99 -6.74 8.60 -1.19
N MET A 100 -7.74 9.25 -0.59
CA MET A 100 -9.06 8.66 -0.34
C MET A 100 -9.73 8.19 -1.64
N ASN A 101 -9.67 8.99 -2.70
CA ASN A 101 -10.27 8.60 -3.99
C ASN A 101 -9.58 7.35 -4.57
N GLN A 102 -8.25 7.24 -4.45
CA GLN A 102 -7.54 6.03 -4.86
C GLN A 102 -7.98 4.81 -4.04
N ILE A 103 -8.10 4.94 -2.72
CA ILE A 103 -8.59 3.87 -1.86
C ILE A 103 -10.01 3.47 -2.25
N ARG A 104 -10.90 4.44 -2.49
CA ARG A 104 -12.28 4.19 -2.96
C ARG A 104 -12.29 3.36 -4.24
N MET A 105 -11.45 3.69 -5.22
CA MET A 105 -11.34 2.90 -6.45
C MET A 105 -10.88 1.47 -6.15
N LYS A 106 -9.84 1.31 -5.31
CA LYS A 106 -9.31 -0.01 -4.94
C LYS A 106 -10.32 -0.88 -4.18
N VAL A 107 -11.14 -0.31 -3.29
CA VAL A 107 -12.19 -1.05 -2.58
C VAL A 107 -13.27 -1.54 -3.54
N ILE A 108 -13.69 -0.69 -4.48
CA ILE A 108 -14.66 -1.08 -5.51
C ILE A 108 -14.09 -2.19 -6.40
N ASP A 109 -12.81 -2.09 -6.78
CA ASP A 109 -12.14 -3.11 -7.58
C ASP A 109 -12.00 -4.43 -6.83
N ALA A 110 -11.61 -4.40 -5.55
CA ALA A 110 -11.52 -5.58 -4.70
C ALA A 110 -12.88 -6.28 -4.57
N TYR A 111 -13.97 -5.52 -4.39
CA TYR A 111 -15.32 -6.07 -4.37
C TYR A 111 -15.69 -6.75 -5.71
N LYS A 112 -15.37 -6.11 -6.84
CA LYS A 112 -15.57 -6.69 -8.18
C LYS A 112 -14.76 -7.97 -8.39
N GLU A 113 -13.52 -8.01 -7.89
CA GLU A 113 -12.64 -9.17 -8.04
C GLU A 113 -13.15 -10.38 -7.24
N VAL A 114 -13.63 -10.16 -6.00
CA VAL A 114 -14.26 -11.21 -5.19
C VAL A 114 -15.48 -11.81 -5.91
N MET A 115 -16.31 -10.98 -6.56
CA MET A 115 -17.44 -11.48 -7.35
C MET A 115 -17.00 -12.30 -8.57
N ARG A 116 -15.85 -11.98 -9.17
CA ARG A 116 -15.30 -12.71 -10.33
C ARG A 116 -14.68 -14.05 -9.97
N MET A 117 -14.23 -14.25 -8.73
CA MET A 117 -13.71 -15.54 -8.27
C MET A 117 -14.80 -16.58 -7.98
N GLN A 118 -16.07 -16.16 -7.82
CA GLN A 118 -17.17 -17.05 -7.43
C GLN A 118 -17.99 -17.61 -8.60
N ILE A 119 -17.62 -17.32 -9.85
CA ILE A 119 -18.17 -17.94 -11.06
C ILE A 119 -17.16 -18.91 -11.67
#